data_AF-A0A1C4UXJ3-F1
#
_entry.id   AF-A0A1C4UXJ3-F1
#
_cell.length_a   1.000
_cell.length_b   1.000
_cell.length_c   1.000
_cell.angle_alpha   90.00
_cell.angle_beta   90.00
_cell.angle_gamma   90.00
#
_symmetry.space_group_name_H-M   'P 1'
#
loop_
_entity.id
_entity.type
_entity.pdbx_description
1 polymer ?
#
loop_
_entity_poly.entity_id
_entity_poly.type
_entity_poly.pdbx_seq_one_letter_code
_entity_poly.pdbx_strand_id
1 'polypeptide(L)' 'MADTIAETVDLLYTIDQDHLTLDQQIALGSALAALAQAERLELINERLRVIHQVLNTWAMRAAATPDVR' A
#
# COMPACT_ATOMS: atom_id res chain seq x y z
N MET A 1 8.27 2.79 4.26
CA MET A 1 6.92 3.25 3.88
C MET A 1 5.91 2.67 4.85
N ALA A 2 5.92 1.34 5.09
CA ALA A 2 5.21 0.72 6.21
C ALA A 2 5.42 1.44 7.57
N ASP A 3 6.67 1.78 7.92
CA ASP A 3 6.96 2.54 9.16
C ASP A 3 6.32 3.94 9.17
N THR A 4 6.25 4.61 8.02
CA THR A 4 5.69 5.96 7.89
C THR A 4 4.16 5.97 7.95
N ILE A 5 3.51 4.93 7.43
CA ILE A 5 2.06 4.74 7.52
C ILE A 5 1.68 4.41 8.97
N ALA A 6 2.41 3.50 9.62
CA ALA A 6 2.19 3.14 11.02
C ALA A 6 2.37 4.35 11.97
N GLU A 7 3.45 5.12 11.83
CA GLU A 7 3.65 6.36 12.59
C GLU A 7 2.55 7.39 12.34
N THR A 8 2.06 7.51 11.11
CA THR A 8 0.95 8.42 10.77
C THR A 8 -0.36 7.97 11.41
N VAL A 9 -0.64 6.66 11.43
CA VAL A 9 -1.81 6.08 12.12
C VAL A 9 -1.74 6.37 13.63
N ASP A 10 -0.58 6.15 14.25
CA ASP A 10 -0.39 6.39 15.68
C ASP A 10 -0.60 7.87 16.03
N LEU A 11 -0.08 8.80 15.22
CA LEU A 11 -0.31 10.23 15.39
C LEU A 11 -1.80 10.59 15.28
N LEU A 12 -2.54 9.98 14.35
CA LEU A 12 -3.98 10.22 14.18
C LEU A 12 -4.81 9.76 15.40
N TYR A 13 -4.39 8.67 16.07
CA TYR A 13 -5.06 8.20 17.30
C TYR A 13 -4.87 9.13 18.51
N THR A 14 -3.90 10.04 18.47
CA THR A 14 -3.68 11.03 19.53
C THR A 14 -4.55 12.29 19.40
N ILE A 15 -5.27 12.44 18.28
CA ILE A 15 -6.10 13.62 18.02
C ILE A 15 -7.41 13.51 18.79
N ASP A 16 -7.68 14.49 19.65
CA ASP A 16 -8.97 14.65 20.30
C ASP A 16 -10.00 15.19 19.30
N GLN A 17 -10.77 14.28 18.71
CA GLN A 17 -11.71 14.59 17.63
C GLN A 17 -12.93 15.40 18.12
N ASP A 18 -13.23 15.35 19.41
CA ASP A 18 -14.41 16.00 19.99
C ASP A 18 -14.24 17.52 20.14
N HIS A 19 -12.99 18.00 20.10
CA HIS A 19 -12.64 19.43 20.27
C HIS A 19 -12.05 20.07 18.99
N LEU A 20 -12.17 19.41 17.84
CA LEU A 20 -11.67 19.96 16.57
C LEU A 20 -12.57 21.07 16.04
N THR A 21 -11.95 22.15 15.57
CA THR A 21 -12.66 23.13 14.75
C THR A 21 -13.08 22.51 13.41
N LEU A 22 -14.05 23.12 12.73
CA LEU A 22 -14.52 22.62 11.43
C LEU A 22 -13.39 22.45 10.41
N ASP A 23 -12.46 23.41 10.34
CA ASP A 23 -11.31 23.35 9.43
C ASP A 23 -10.36 22.19 9.79
N GLN A 24 -10.17 21.93 11.09
CA GLN A 24 -9.35 20.81 11.56
C GLN A 24 -10.00 19.46 11.27
N GLN A 25 -11.34 19.37 11.35
CA GLN A 25 -12.08 18.16 10.94
C GLN A 25 -11.94 17.91 9.43
N ILE A 26 -11.98 18.95 8.60
CA ILE A 26 -11.77 18.86 7.14
C ILE A 26 -10.33 18.41 6.83
N ALA A 27 -9.35 18.97 7.53
CA ALA A 27 -7.95 18.58 7.40
C ALA A 27 -7.73 17.11 7.83
N LEU A 28 -8.35 16.69 8.94
CA LEU A 28 -8.30 15.31 9.41
C LEU A 28 -8.91 14.33 8.40
N GLY A 29 -10.08 14.67 7.84
CA GLY A 29 -10.71 13.87 6.79
C GLY A 29 -9.83 13.72 5.54
N SER A 30 -9.14 14.78 5.14
CA SER A 30 -8.17 14.76 4.04
C SER A 30 -6.97 13.87 4.35
N ALA A 31 -6.44 13.94 5.57
CA ALA A 31 -5.32 13.11 6.02
C ALA A 31 -5.69 11.61 6.05
N LEU A 32 -6.89 11.27 6.54
CA LEU A 32 -7.40 9.89 6.53
C LEU A 32 -7.60 9.36 5.11
N ALA A 33 -8.11 10.19 4.18
CA ALA A 33 -8.25 9.81 2.78
C ALA A 33 -6.89 9.56 2.10
N ALA A 34 -5.89 10.40 2.38
CA ALA A 34 -4.54 10.23 1.88
C ALA A 34 -3.87 8.96 2.42
N LEU A 35 -4.08 8.66 3.71
CA LEU A 35 -3.59 7.43 4.35
C LEU A 35 -4.19 6.18 3.69
N ALA A 36 -5.51 6.13 3.50
CA ALA A 36 -6.18 5.01 2.84
C ALA A 36 -5.69 4.81 1.38
N GLN A 37 -5.36 5.91 0.68
CA GLN A 37 -4.78 5.85 -0.65
C GLN A 37 -3.36 5.28 -0.63
N ALA A 38 -2.55 5.63 0.37
CA ALA A 38 -1.20 5.11 0.54
C ALA A 38 -1.20 3.60 0.83
N GLU A 39 -2.05 3.12 1.74
CA GLU A 39 -2.19 1.68 2.04
C GLU A 39 -2.59 0.88 0.78
N ARG A 40 -3.53 1.42 -0.01
CA ARG A 40 -3.95 0.79 -1.26
C ARG A 40 -2.80 0.69 -2.26
N LEU A 41 -1.95 1.71 -2.34
CA LEU A 41 -0.78 1.69 -3.23
C LEU A 41 0.24 0.64 -2.79
N GLU A 42 0.51 0.51 -1.49
CA GLU A 42 1.38 -0.55 -0.97
C GLU A 42 0.83 -1.94 -1.30
N LEU A 43 -0.47 -2.17 -1.11
CA LEU A 43 -1.12 -3.43 -1.47
C LEU A 43 -1.01 -3.73 -2.97
N ILE A 44 -1.17 -2.73 -3.84
CA ILE A 44 -1.00 -2.88 -5.29
C ILE A 44 0.45 -3.27 -5.62
N ASN A 45 1.43 -2.59 -5.03
CA ASN A 45 2.84 -2.90 -5.25
C ASN A 45 3.19 -4.33 -4.84
N GLU A 46 2.69 -4.80 -3.70
CA GLU A 46 2.94 -6.18 -3.27
C GLU A 46 2.31 -7.20 -4.21
N ARG A 47 1.06 -6.96 -4.66
CA ARG A 47 0.41 -7.82 -5.67
C ARG A 47 1.20 -7.85 -6.98
N LEU A 48 1.70 -6.71 -7.45
CA LEU A 48 2.53 -6.64 -8.65
C LEU A 48 3.83 -7.44 -8.48
N ARG A 49 4.48 -7.37 -7.31
CA ARG A 49 5.68 -8.15 -7.00
C ARG A 49 5.42 -9.65 -7.10
N VAL A 50 4.30 -10.12 -6.54
CA VAL A 50 3.87 -11.53 -6.64
C VAL A 50 3.61 -11.91 -8.09
N ILE A 51 2.91 -11.07 -8.86
CA ILE A 51 2.67 -11.31 -10.29
C ILE A 51 3.99 -11.42 -11.05
N HIS A 52 4.93 -10.51 -10.82
CA HIS A 52 6.27 -10.57 -11.43
C HIS A 52 7.01 -11.87 -11.09
N GLN A 53 6.93 -12.33 -9.84
CA GLN A 53 7.57 -13.59 -9.42
C GLN A 53 6.95 -14.80 -10.13
N VAL A 54 5.62 -14.84 -10.27
CA VAL A 54 4.90 -15.88 -11.01
C VAL A 54 5.30 -15.89 -12.48
N LEU A 55 5.30 -14.71 -13.12
CA LEU A 55 5.69 -14.55 -14.53
C LEU A 55 7.15 -14.98 -14.76
N ASN A 56 8.08 -14.59 -13.89
CA ASN A 56 9.48 -15.02 -13.98
C ASN A 56 9.62 -16.54 -13.81
N THR A 57 8.85 -17.14 -12.91
CA THR A 57 8.84 -18.60 -12.72
C THR A 57 8.38 -19.32 -13.99
N TRP A 58 7.34 -18.82 -14.64
CA TRP A 58 6.85 -19.39 -15.91
C TRP A 58 7.86 -19.21 -17.03
N ALA A 59 8.49 -18.03 -17.14
CA ALA A 59 9.54 -17.76 -18.12
C ALA A 59 10.74 -18.71 -17.96
N MET A 60 11.21 -18.92 -16.72
CA MET A 60 12.30 -19.86 -16.44
C MET A 60 11.93 -21.31 -16.80
N ARG A 61 10.70 -21.75 -16.52
CA ARG A 61 10.24 -23.10 -16.89
C ARG A 61 10.12 -23.28 -18.39
N ALA A 62 9.60 -22.29 -19.11
CA ALA A 62 9.50 -22.31 -20.56
C ALA A 62 10.88 -22.36 -21.23
N ALA A 63 11.86 -21.63 -20.69
CA ALA A 63 13.25 -21.68 -21.14
C ALA A 63 13.96 -23.01 -20.80
N ALA A 64 13.51 -23.71 -19.75
CA ALA A 64 14.08 -24.98 -19.31
C ALA A 64 13.52 -26.20 -20.04
N THR A 65 12.41 -26.08 -20.76
CA THR A 65 11.94 -27.09 -21.73
C THR A 65 12.74 -26.94 -23.03
N PRO A 66 13.74 -27.79 -23.33
CA PRO A 66 14.36 -27.78 -24.64
C PRO A 66 13.33 -28.28 -25.65
N ASP A 67 13.28 -27.62 -26.81
CA ASP A 67 12.54 -28.08 -27.99
C ASP A 67 12.97 -29.51 -28.32
N VAL A 68 12.19 -30.50 -27.89
CA VAL A 68 12.34 -31.90 -28.33
C VAL A 68 11.69 -31.98 -29.70
N ARG A 69 12.50 -31.75 -30.72
CA ARG A 69 12.20 -32.06 -32.12
C ARG A 69 12.10 -33.56 -32.37
#